data_AF-A0A432SN89-F1
#
_entry.id   AF-A0A432SN89-F1
#
_cell.length_a   1.000
_cell.length_b   1.000
_cell.length_c   1.000
_cell.angle_alpha   90.00
_cell.angle_beta   90.00
_cell.angle_gamma   90.00
#
_symmetry.space_group_name_H-M   'P 1'
#
loop_
_entity.id
_entity.type
_entity.pdbx_description
1 polymer ?
#
loop_
_entity_poly.entity_id
_entity_poly.type
_entity_poly.pdbx_seq_one_letter_code
_entity_poly.pdbx_strand_id
1 'polypeptide(L)'
;MGLETTYPKLMAKITDPVYEIRDLVVVDENYDDIDSEELDVFEPDEYNFLVYVTPRVQEAVGEKNMQRLIQMLGAHEKFGNFFAPEIDMYGLQSDMDEEAIAHEIVSLIDRELVC
;
A
#
# COMPACT_ATOMS: atom_id res chain seq x y z
N MET A 1 -5.90 14.11 12.84
CA MET A 1 -4.49 14.48 13.14
C MET A 1 -3.76 14.55 11.80
N GLY A 2 -2.78 15.43 11.63
CA GLY A 2 -2.05 15.53 10.36
C GLY A 2 -1.12 14.33 10.14
N LEU A 3 -0.83 14.01 8.88
CA LEU A 3 0.04 12.88 8.51
C LEU A 3 1.43 12.95 9.17
N GLU A 4 1.99 14.16 9.31
CA GLU A 4 3.27 14.38 10.02
C GLU A 4 3.24 13.95 11.50
N THR A 5 2.08 14.03 12.14
CA THR A 5 1.93 13.61 13.54
C THR A 5 1.65 12.11 13.65
N THR A 6 0.96 11.54 12.66
CA THR A 6 0.57 10.13 12.64
C THR A 6 1.71 9.22 12.17
N TYR A 7 2.51 9.69 11.20
CA TYR A 7 3.59 8.96 10.52
C TYR A 7 4.91 9.73 10.53
N PRO A 8 5.43 10.10 11.71
CA PRO A 8 6.52 11.06 11.83
C PRO A 8 7.82 10.59 11.19
N LYS A 9 8.12 9.28 11.16
CA LYS A 9 9.39 8.76 10.64
C LYS A 9 9.38 8.76 9.12
N LEU A 10 8.30 8.27 8.51
CA LEU A 10 8.13 8.29 7.07
C LEU A 10 8.08 9.72 6.56
N MET A 11 7.31 10.59 7.22
CA MET A 11 7.20 12.00 6.83
C MET A 11 8.53 12.75 6.97
N ALA A 12 9.42 12.36 7.89
CA ALA A 12 10.77 12.94 7.99
C ALA A 12 11.70 12.57 6.82
N LYS A 13 11.37 11.53 6.04
CA LYS A 13 12.14 11.08 4.87
C LYS A 13 11.63 11.70 3.56
N ILE A 14 10.35 12.07 3.51
CA ILE A 14 9.72 12.64 2.31
C ILE A 14 9.94 14.15 2.33
N THR A 15 10.62 14.67 1.30
CA THR A 15 10.99 16.08 1.21
C THR A 15 9.92 16.95 0.55
N ASP A 16 9.06 16.34 -0.25
CA ASP A 16 8.00 17.05 -0.97
C ASP A 16 6.70 17.10 -0.15
N PRO A 17 5.83 18.10 -0.40
CA PRO A 17 4.55 18.19 0.29
C PRO A 17 3.67 16.96 0.09
N VAL A 18 3.11 16.47 1.19
CA VAL A 18 2.11 15.40 1.24
C VAL A 18 0.88 15.96 1.95
N TYR A 19 -0.27 15.91 1.30
CA TYR A 19 -1.50 16.49 1.83
C TYR A 19 -2.47 15.40 2.29
N GLU A 20 -2.49 14.27 1.58
CA GLU A 20 -3.45 13.18 1.79
C GLU A 20 -2.77 11.82 1.84
N ILE A 21 -3.41 10.82 2.44
CA ILE A 21 -2.80 9.48 2.55
C ILE A 21 -2.60 8.82 1.18
N ARG A 22 -3.47 9.12 0.22
CA ARG A 22 -3.36 8.70 -1.19
C ARG A 22 -2.10 9.22 -1.89
N ASP A 23 -1.51 10.30 -1.39
CA ASP A 23 -0.21 10.76 -1.88
C ASP A 23 0.92 9.78 -1.51
N LEU A 24 0.71 8.91 -0.52
CA LEU A 24 1.67 7.91 -0.03
C LEU A 24 1.35 6.52 -0.60
N VAL A 25 0.11 6.08 -0.44
CA VAL A 25 -0.39 4.76 -0.86
C VAL A 25 -1.78 4.95 -1.43
N VAL A 26 -1.98 4.56 -2.69
CA VAL A 26 -3.28 4.53 -3.35
C VAL A 26 -3.87 3.14 -3.13
N VAL A 27 -5.14 3.10 -2.73
CA VAL A 27 -5.91 1.87 -2.56
C VAL A 27 -7.24 2.10 -3.27
N ASP A 28 -7.53 1.25 -4.23
CA ASP A 28 -8.78 1.29 -4.99
C ASP A 28 -9.42 -0.10 -4.99
N GLU A 29 -10.73 -0.17 -4.93
CA GLU A 29 -11.47 -1.41 -5.14
C GLU A 29 -11.15 -2.04 -6.51
N ASN A 30 -10.85 -3.34 -6.49
CA ASN A 30 -10.64 -4.11 -7.71
C ASN A 30 -12.00 -4.51 -8.27
N TYR A 31 -12.40 -3.90 -9.38
CA TYR A 31 -13.62 -4.23 -10.08
C TYR A 31 -13.31 -4.99 -11.38
N ASP A 32 -14.15 -5.97 -11.69
CA ASP A 32 -14.14 -6.63 -13.00
C ASP A 32 -14.79 -5.67 -14.03
N ASP A 33 -14.03 -4.65 -14.45
CA ASP A 33 -14.49 -3.74 -15.49
C ASP A 33 -14.22 -4.39 -16.86
N ILE A 34 -15.28 -4.93 -17.45
CA ILE A 34 -15.29 -5.74 -18.69
C ILE A 34 -14.57 -5.05 -19.88
N ASP A 35 -14.30 -3.74 -19.78
CA ASP A 35 -13.63 -2.92 -20.80
C ASP A 35 -12.12 -2.64 -20.53
N SER A 36 -11.53 -3.13 -19.43
CA SER A 36 -10.13 -2.84 -19.07
C SER A 36 -9.19 -4.04 -19.26
N GLU A 37 -8.52 -4.12 -20.42
CA GLU A 37 -7.50 -5.15 -20.73
C GLU A 37 -6.28 -5.14 -19.76
N GLU A 38 -6.16 -4.17 -18.84
CA GLU A 38 -5.02 -4.06 -17.91
C GLU A 38 -5.24 -4.74 -16.54
N LEU A 39 -6.43 -5.28 -16.26
CA LEU A 39 -6.78 -5.85 -14.95
C LEU A 39 -6.75 -7.39 -14.87
N ASP A 40 -6.38 -8.08 -15.95
CA ASP A 40 -6.34 -9.57 -16.01
C ASP A 40 -5.32 -10.23 -15.05
N VAL A 41 -4.54 -9.45 -14.29
CA VAL A 41 -3.51 -9.97 -13.36
C VAL A 41 -4.06 -10.25 -11.96
N PHE A 42 -5.14 -9.57 -11.55
CA PHE A 42 -5.71 -9.69 -10.20
C PHE A 42 -7.18 -10.07 -10.28
N GLU A 43 -7.50 -11.33 -10.02
CA GLU A 43 -8.90 -11.79 -9.97
C GLU A 43 -9.64 -11.09 -8.81
N PRO A 44 -10.69 -10.27 -9.08
CA PRO A 44 -11.38 -9.48 -8.04
C PRO A 44 -12.00 -10.31 -6.93
N ASP A 45 -12.44 -11.53 -7.24
CA ASP A 45 -12.98 -12.48 -6.26
C ASP A 45 -11.91 -12.94 -5.25
N GLU A 46 -10.64 -12.96 -5.66
CA GLU A 46 -9.51 -13.31 -4.81
C GLU A 46 -8.84 -12.08 -4.18
N TYR A 47 -8.83 -10.94 -4.87
CA TYR A 47 -8.16 -9.69 -4.47
C TYR A 47 -9.10 -8.50 -4.72
N ASN A 48 -9.90 -8.14 -3.72
CA ASN A 48 -10.91 -7.08 -3.85
C ASN A 48 -10.35 -5.64 -3.79
N PHE A 49 -9.05 -5.47 -3.53
CA PHE A 49 -8.38 -4.17 -3.58
C PHE A 49 -7.06 -4.25 -4.37
N LEU A 50 -6.78 -3.19 -5.10
CA LEU A 50 -5.48 -2.90 -5.68
C LEU A 50 -4.79 -1.84 -4.84
N VAL A 51 -3.53 -2.08 -4.54
CA VAL A 51 -2.69 -1.19 -3.74
C VAL A 51 -1.50 -0.75 -4.58
N TYR A 52 -1.28 0.55 -4.66
CA TYR A 52 -0.10 1.14 -5.27
C TYR A 52 0.68 1.99 -4.27
N VAL A 53 1.94 1.62 -4.02
CA VAL A 53 2.85 2.38 -3.16
C VAL A 53 3.59 3.41 -4.01
N THR A 54 3.32 4.69 -3.76
CA THR A 54 3.82 5.76 -4.62
C THR A 54 5.36 5.87 -4.64
N PRO A 55 5.95 6.43 -5.71
CA PRO A 55 7.41 6.52 -5.84
C PRO A 55 8.09 7.25 -4.68
N ARG A 56 7.43 8.27 -4.10
CA ARG A 56 7.96 9.01 -2.95
C ARG A 56 8.16 8.13 -1.72
N VAL A 57 7.26 7.16 -1.50
CA VAL A 57 7.40 6.20 -0.39
C VAL A 57 8.51 5.21 -0.72
N GLN A 58 8.55 4.71 -1.96
CA GLN A 58 9.59 3.79 -2.41
C GLN A 58 11.00 4.39 -2.26
N GLU A 59 11.18 5.65 -2.65
CA GLU A 59 12.44 6.40 -2.50
C GLU A 59 12.79 6.63 -1.02
N ALA A 60 11.80 6.98 -0.20
CA ALA A 60 11.99 7.24 1.23
C ALA A 60 12.45 5.98 2.00
N VAL A 61 11.93 4.80 1.66
CA VAL A 61 12.20 3.55 2.40
C VAL A 61 13.28 2.70 1.74
N GLY A 62 13.44 2.78 0.42
CA GLY A 62 14.36 2.00 -0.39
C GLY A 62 13.89 0.57 -0.70
N GLU A 63 14.42 0.02 -1.79
CA GLU A 63 14.03 -1.28 -2.38
C GLU A 63 14.03 -2.44 -1.35
N LYS A 64 15.06 -2.53 -0.51
CA LYS A 64 15.17 -3.59 0.51
C LYS A 64 13.99 -3.58 1.49
N ASN A 65 13.54 -2.39 1.88
CA ASN A 65 12.41 -2.25 2.79
C ASN A 65 11.09 -2.48 2.07
N MET A 66 10.97 -2.12 0.79
CA MET A 66 9.81 -2.49 -0.03
C MET A 66 9.66 -4.01 -0.14
N GLN A 67 10.75 -4.75 -0.38
CA GLN A 67 10.70 -6.22 -0.37
C GLN A 67 10.28 -6.78 1.00
N ARG A 68 10.68 -6.13 2.09
CA ARG A 68 10.24 -6.50 3.44
C ARG A 68 8.76 -6.18 3.68
N LEU A 69 8.26 -5.07 3.13
CA LEU A 69 6.84 -4.72 3.16
C LEU A 69 6.00 -5.83 2.54
N ILE A 70 6.36 -6.30 1.34
CA ILE A 70 5.66 -7.40 0.65
C ILE A 70 5.57 -8.65 1.54
N GLN A 71 6.67 -9.03 2.20
CA GLN A 71 6.67 -10.17 3.13
C GLN A 71 5.77 -9.94 4.35
N MET A 72 5.73 -8.71 4.87
CA MET A 72 4.90 -8.35 6.01
C MET A 72 3.41 -8.35 5.63
N LEU A 73 3.06 -7.80 4.48
CA LEU A 73 1.67 -7.76 3.98
C LEU A 73 1.16 -9.17 3.69
N GLY A 74 1.95 -10.02 3.04
CA GLY A 74 1.57 -11.41 2.77
C GLY A 74 1.47 -12.31 4.01
N ALA A 75 1.96 -11.87 5.16
CA ALA A 75 1.83 -12.57 6.45
C ALA A 75 0.88 -11.84 7.42
N HIS A 76 0.23 -10.77 6.99
CA HIS A 76 -0.54 -9.90 7.85
C HIS A 76 -1.93 -10.50 8.12
N GLU A 77 -2.29 -10.70 9.38
CA GLU A 77 -3.54 -11.38 9.76
C GLU A 77 -4.83 -10.67 9.33
N LYS A 78 -4.76 -9.37 9.04
CA LYS A 78 -5.90 -8.59 8.55
C LYS A 78 -6.15 -8.74 7.05
N PHE A 79 -5.23 -9.35 6.32
CA PHE A 79 -5.33 -9.54 4.88
C PHE A 79 -5.52 -11.03 4.57
N GLY A 80 -6.51 -11.35 3.75
CA GLY A 80 -6.86 -12.72 3.39
C GLY A 80 -5.85 -13.28 2.39
N ASN A 81 -6.14 -13.08 1.10
CA ASN A 81 -5.18 -13.31 0.03
C ASN A 81 -4.33 -12.06 -0.24
N PHE A 82 -3.11 -12.29 -0.71
CA PHE A 82 -2.17 -11.25 -1.09
C PHE A 82 -1.34 -11.70 -2.29
N PHE A 83 -1.24 -10.85 -3.29
CA PHE A 83 -0.43 -11.08 -4.48
C PHE A 83 0.35 -9.81 -4.85
N ALA A 84 1.63 -9.95 -5.16
CA ALA A 84 2.50 -8.82 -5.48
C ALA A 84 3.31 -9.15 -6.75
N PRO A 85 2.76 -8.89 -7.94
CA PRO A 85 3.48 -9.08 -9.20
C PRO A 85 4.64 -8.09 -9.35
N GLU A 86 4.52 -6.92 -8.72
CA GLU A 86 5.53 -5.87 -8.74
C GLU A 86 5.91 -5.44 -7.32
N ILE A 87 6.98 -4.66 -7.22
CA ILE A 87 7.51 -4.24 -5.91
C ILE A 87 6.63 -3.18 -5.24
N ASP A 88 5.79 -2.50 -6.00
CA ASP A 88 4.98 -1.36 -5.60
C ASP A 88 3.49 -1.49 -5.95
N MET A 89 3.09 -2.56 -6.66
CA MET A 89 1.69 -2.85 -6.98
C MET A 89 1.27 -4.21 -6.44
N TYR A 90 0.21 -4.22 -5.63
CA TYR A 90 -0.28 -5.41 -4.92
C TYR A 90 -1.79 -5.61 -5.10
N GLY A 91 -2.21 -6.85 -5.17
CA GLY A 91 -3.59 -7.30 -5.00
C GLY A 91 -3.78 -7.77 -3.57
N LEU A 92 -4.87 -7.32 -2.95
CA LEU A 92 -5.17 -7.56 -1.54
C LEU A 92 -6.62 -8.00 -1.38
N GLN A 93 -6.84 -8.99 -0.51
CA GLN A 93 -8.17 -9.31 0.00
C GLN A 93 -8.34 -8.76 1.41
N SER A 94 -9.37 -7.96 1.65
CA SER A 94 -9.66 -7.40 2.96
C SER A 94 -11.14 -7.07 3.14
N ASP A 95 -11.63 -7.16 4.39
CA ASP A 95 -12.95 -6.65 4.79
C ASP A 95 -12.90 -5.16 5.20
N MET A 96 -11.71 -4.56 5.20
CA MET A 96 -11.49 -3.14 5.52
C MET A 96 -11.82 -2.25 4.31
N ASP A 97 -12.14 -0.98 4.56
CA ASP A 97 -12.25 0.02 3.49
C ASP A 97 -10.88 0.54 3.02
N GLU A 98 -10.87 1.20 1.85
CA GLU A 98 -9.66 1.73 1.19
C GLU A 98 -8.81 2.61 2.13
N GLU A 99 -9.46 3.51 2.86
CA GLU A 99 -8.81 4.44 3.77
C GLU A 99 -8.13 3.68 4.93
N ALA A 100 -8.83 2.72 5.52
CA ALA A 100 -8.29 1.90 6.60
C ALA A 100 -7.12 1.02 6.12
N ILE A 101 -7.18 0.47 4.90
CA ILE A 101 -6.07 -0.29 4.30
C ILE A 101 -4.86 0.63 4.10
N ALA A 102 -5.05 1.81 3.50
CA ALA A 102 -3.98 2.77 3.29
C ALA A 102 -3.31 3.15 4.62
N HIS A 103 -4.12 3.42 5.65
CA HIS A 103 -3.63 3.73 6.99
C HIS A 103 -2.86 2.56 7.62
N GLU A 104 -3.31 1.31 7.45
CA GLU A 104 -2.59 0.14 7.97
C GLU A 104 -1.22 -0.01 7.31
N ILE A 105 -1.16 0.09 5.98
CA ILE A 105 0.07 -0.06 5.20
C ILE A 105 1.07 1.04 5.57
N VAL A 106 0.63 2.31 5.58
CA VAL A 106 1.50 3.43 5.94
C VAL A 106 1.97 3.31 7.40
N SER A 107 1.12 2.82 8.30
CA SER A 107 1.51 2.56 9.70
C SER A 107 2.61 1.50 9.81
N LEU A 108 2.51 0.40 9.04
CA LEU A 108 3.53 -0.65 9.02
C LEU A 108 4.87 -0.09 8.51
N ILE A 109 4.83 0.71 7.44
CA ILE A 109 6.01 1.35 6.87
C ILE A 109 6.69 2.25 7.90
N ASP A 110 5.94 3.18 8.49
CA ASP A 110 6.49 4.13 9.47
C ASP A 110 7.10 3.41 10.68
N ARG A 111 6.40 2.40 11.21
CA ARG A 111 6.80 1.73 12.45
C ARG A 111 8.00 0.79 12.26
N GLU A 112 7.97 -0.04 11.23
CA GLU A 112 8.86 -1.20 11.09
C GLU A 112 9.96 -1.04 10.03
N LEU A 113 9.77 -0.14 9.06
CA LEU A 113 10.65 -0.01 7.89
C LEU A 113 11.46 1.29 7.89
N VAL A 114 10.98 2.32 8.59
CA VAL A 114 11.71 3.57 8.77
C VAL A 114 12.39 3.60 10.13
N CYS A 115 13.73 3.60 10.10
CA CYS A 115 14.61 3.74 11.26
C CYS A 115 15.02 5.19 11.50
#